data_AF-A0A9X1ZJX6-F1
#
_entry.id   AF-A0A9X1ZJX6-F1
#
_cell.length_a   1.000
_cell.length_b   1.000
_cell.length_c   1.000
_cell.angle_alpha   90.00
_cell.angle_beta   90.00
_cell.angle_gamma   90.00
#
_symmetry.space_group_name_H-M   'P 1'
#
loop_
_entity.id
_entity.type
_entity.pdbx_description
1 polymer ?
#
loop_
_entity_poly.entity_id
_entity_poly.type
_entity_poly.pdbx_seq_one_letter_code
_entity_poly.pdbx_strand_id
1 'polypeptide(L)'
;MKKLGLAMIILALSACASSPATWKGMSERDIAEWKEIGFNAEQAQAWKGAGFNAEQSSSWSKQGFNLESAQSWKSQSFNPQEANSWKTGGFDVESAVESRDKGLTPVKVE
;
A
#
# COMPACT_ATOMS: atom_id res chain seq x y z
N MET A 1 -24.58 -61.89 1.40
CA MET A 1 -25.57 -60.85 1.04
C MET A 1 -24.99 -59.49 1.39
N LYS A 2 -24.86 -58.67 0.35
CA LYS A 2 -24.46 -57.25 0.25
C LYS A 2 -24.60 -56.44 1.55
N LYS A 3 -23.52 -55.76 1.97
CA LYS A 3 -23.52 -54.31 2.23
C LYS A 3 -22.14 -53.74 1.87
N LEU A 4 -22.03 -53.26 0.64
CA LEU A 4 -21.01 -52.33 0.19
C LEU A 4 -21.23 -51.03 0.99
N GLY A 5 -20.36 -50.72 1.94
CA GLY A 5 -20.35 -49.43 2.63
C GLY A 5 -19.57 -48.42 1.79
N LEU A 6 -20.31 -47.50 1.19
CA LEU A 6 -19.84 -46.43 0.31
C LEU A 6 -18.87 -45.48 1.04
N ALA A 7 -17.82 -45.07 0.33
CA ALA A 7 -16.82 -44.09 0.75
C ALA A 7 -17.44 -42.72 1.12
N MET A 8 -16.85 -42.04 2.11
CA MET A 8 -16.87 -40.58 2.18
C MET A 8 -15.58 -40.09 2.85
N ILE A 9 -14.48 -40.11 2.09
CA ILE A 9 -13.30 -39.30 2.41
C ILE A 9 -13.67 -37.88 2.03
N ILE A 10 -14.20 -37.12 2.99
CA ILE A 10 -14.34 -35.67 2.84
C ILE A 10 -12.94 -35.10 2.98
N LEU A 11 -12.29 -34.81 1.84
CA LEU A 11 -11.12 -33.94 1.80
C LEU A 11 -11.57 -32.58 2.34
N ALA A 12 -11.24 -32.28 3.60
CA ALA A 12 -11.29 -30.94 4.12
C ALA A 12 -10.17 -30.14 3.42
N LEU A 13 -10.49 -29.53 2.27
CA LEU A 13 -9.70 -28.43 1.75
C LEU A 13 -9.89 -27.26 2.73
N SER A 14 -8.99 -27.17 3.70
CA SER A 14 -8.83 -25.98 4.53
C SER A 14 -8.44 -24.83 3.60
N ALA A 15 -9.45 -24.15 3.07
CA ALA A 15 -9.30 -22.85 2.48
C ALA A 15 -8.72 -21.95 3.58
N CYS A 16 -7.48 -21.51 3.40
CA CYS A 16 -6.94 -20.39 4.15
C CYS A 16 -7.79 -19.16 3.81
N ALA A 17 -8.93 -19.00 4.47
CA ALA A 17 -9.66 -17.76 4.48
C ALA A 17 -8.82 -16.79 5.32
N SER A 18 -7.91 -16.07 4.67
CA SER A 18 -7.34 -14.87 5.25
C SER A 18 -8.54 -14.02 5.70
N SER A 19 -8.68 -13.85 7.01
CA SER A 19 -9.77 -13.05 7.55
C SER A 19 -9.67 -11.66 6.92
N PRO A 20 -10.75 -11.10 6.34
CA PRO A 20 -10.68 -9.81 5.68
C PRO A 20 -10.15 -8.79 6.69
N ALA A 21 -9.23 -7.94 6.27
CA ALA A 21 -8.68 -6.91 7.15
C ALA A 21 -9.83 -6.03 7.67
N THR A 22 -9.88 -5.83 8.98
CA THR A 22 -10.93 -5.05 9.66
C THR A 22 -10.32 -3.82 10.32
N TRP A 23 -11.18 -2.89 10.76
CA TRP A 23 -10.77 -1.72 11.55
C TRP A 23 -10.28 -2.06 12.98
N LYS A 24 -10.11 -3.36 13.29
CA LYS A 24 -9.73 -3.85 14.61
C LYS A 24 -8.41 -3.23 15.09
N GLY A 25 -8.41 -2.75 16.33
CA GLY A 25 -7.23 -2.14 16.95
C GLY A 25 -6.96 -0.69 16.56
N MET A 26 -7.79 -0.07 15.73
CA MET A 26 -7.73 1.38 15.48
C MET A 26 -8.71 2.15 16.37
N SER A 27 -8.33 3.36 16.76
CA SER A 27 -9.21 4.28 17.50
C SER A 27 -10.32 4.79 16.58
N GLU A 28 -11.46 5.24 17.13
CA GLU A 28 -12.53 5.85 16.33
C GLU A 28 -12.04 7.06 15.54
N ARG A 29 -11.14 7.87 16.12
CA ARG A 29 -10.51 9.02 15.47
C ARG A 29 -9.69 8.57 14.26
N ASP A 30 -8.80 7.60 14.46
CA ASP A 30 -7.98 7.06 13.37
C ASP A 30 -8.88 6.52 12.24
N ILE A 31 -9.90 5.74 12.59
CA ILE A 31 -10.86 5.18 11.62
C ILE A 31 -11.52 6.31 10.81
N ALA A 32 -11.92 7.41 11.45
CA ALA A 32 -12.52 8.56 10.78
C ALA A 32 -11.54 9.20 9.78
N GLU A 33 -10.29 9.43 10.19
CA GLU A 33 -9.25 10.01 9.31
C GLU A 33 -8.98 9.14 8.07
N TRP A 34 -8.84 7.82 8.25
CA TRP A 34 -8.63 6.89 7.12
C TRP A 34 -9.84 6.83 6.19
N LYS A 35 -11.06 6.84 6.74
CA LYS A 35 -12.29 6.86 5.93
C LYS A 35 -12.45 8.17 5.17
N GLU A 36 -12.09 9.30 5.77
CA GLU A 36 -12.17 10.62 5.14
C GLU A 36 -11.31 10.69 3.87
N ILE A 37 -10.15 10.05 3.88
CA ILE A 37 -9.26 9.96 2.70
C ILE A 37 -9.66 8.84 1.73
N GLY A 38 -10.78 8.16 1.98
CA GLY A 38 -11.33 7.11 1.12
C GLY A 38 -10.66 5.74 1.25
N PHE A 39 -9.85 5.52 2.29
CA PHE A 39 -9.21 4.22 2.50
C PHE A 39 -10.19 3.24 3.15
N ASN A 40 -10.19 2.00 2.68
CA ASN A 40 -10.84 0.90 3.37
C ASN A 40 -9.96 0.37 4.51
N ALA A 41 -10.50 -0.57 5.30
CA ALA A 41 -9.80 -1.12 6.46
C ALA A 41 -8.47 -1.81 6.08
N GLU A 42 -8.44 -2.51 4.95
CA GLU A 42 -7.25 -3.20 4.46
C GLU A 42 -6.14 -2.23 4.08
N GLN A 43 -6.47 -1.21 3.30
CA GLN A 43 -5.54 -0.16 2.92
C GLN A 43 -5.02 0.59 4.16
N ALA A 44 -5.92 0.96 5.08
CA ALA A 44 -5.55 1.66 6.31
C ALA A 44 -4.58 0.82 7.16
N GLN A 45 -4.87 -0.47 7.36
CA GLN A 45 -3.99 -1.37 8.12
C GLN A 45 -2.63 -1.54 7.44
N ALA A 46 -2.60 -1.72 6.12
CA ALA A 46 -1.35 -1.90 5.38
C ALA A 46 -0.46 -0.66 5.46
N TRP A 47 -1.02 0.52 5.18
CA TRP A 47 -0.26 1.78 5.21
C TRP A 47 0.14 2.18 6.63
N LYS A 48 -0.75 2.00 7.62
CA LYS A 48 -0.43 2.21 9.02
C LYS A 48 0.66 1.27 9.51
N GLY A 49 0.59 -0.01 9.14
CA GLY A 49 1.61 -1.01 9.45
C GLY A 49 2.98 -0.70 8.83
N ALA A 50 3.00 -0.02 7.69
CA ALA A 50 4.20 0.51 7.05
C ALA A 50 4.70 1.86 7.63
N GLY A 51 4.07 2.35 8.70
CA GLY A 51 4.49 3.59 9.38
C GLY A 51 4.06 4.88 8.68
N PHE A 52 2.94 4.84 7.93
CA PHE A 52 2.28 6.04 7.42
C PHE A 52 1.05 6.35 8.29
N ASN A 53 0.82 7.64 8.55
CA ASN A 53 -0.48 8.10 9.05
C ASN A 53 -1.42 8.41 7.86
N ALA A 54 -2.70 8.68 8.17
CA ALA A 54 -3.71 8.96 7.13
C ALA A 54 -3.31 10.15 6.23
N GLU A 55 -2.77 11.23 6.79
CA GLU A 55 -2.34 12.41 6.03
C GLU A 55 -1.21 12.08 5.03
N GLN A 56 -0.18 11.37 5.47
CA GLN A 56 0.93 10.93 4.63
C GLN A 56 0.42 9.99 3.54
N SER A 57 -0.43 9.02 3.90
CA SER A 57 -1.04 8.10 2.95
C SER A 57 -1.90 8.81 1.90
N SER A 58 -2.66 9.83 2.32
CA SER A 58 -3.41 10.68 1.39
C SER A 58 -2.47 11.41 0.43
N SER A 59 -1.38 11.97 0.95
CA SER A 59 -0.42 12.72 0.15
C SER A 59 0.27 11.85 -0.90
N TRP A 60 0.71 10.64 -0.54
CA TRP A 60 1.30 9.70 -1.50
C TRP A 60 0.28 9.12 -2.49
N SER A 61 -0.90 8.72 -2.02
CA SER A 61 -1.92 8.11 -2.88
C SER A 61 -2.52 9.10 -3.89
N LYS A 62 -2.73 10.36 -3.50
CA LYS A 62 -3.15 11.44 -4.42
C LYS A 62 -2.13 11.71 -5.53
N GLN A 63 -0.85 11.44 -5.27
CA GLN A 63 0.22 11.54 -6.26
C GLN A 63 0.38 10.26 -7.11
N GLY A 64 -0.54 9.29 -6.96
CA GLY A 64 -0.54 8.05 -7.75
C GLY A 64 0.50 7.02 -7.29
N PHE A 65 0.92 7.08 -6.03
CA PHE A 65 1.82 6.08 -5.44
C PHE A 65 1.01 5.03 -4.68
N ASN A 66 1.29 3.75 -4.95
CA ASN A 66 0.88 2.65 -4.09
C ASN A 66 1.81 2.57 -2.86
N LEU A 67 1.47 1.69 -1.91
CA LEU A 67 2.22 1.57 -0.66
C LEU A 67 3.71 1.27 -0.87
N GLU A 68 4.02 0.27 -1.69
CA GLU A 68 5.40 -0.15 -1.98
C GLU A 68 6.21 1.00 -2.58
N SER A 69 5.67 1.67 -3.60
CA SER A 69 6.36 2.82 -4.22
C SER A 69 6.53 3.95 -3.20
N ALA A 70 5.48 4.30 -2.44
CA ALA A 70 5.57 5.33 -1.43
C ALA A 70 6.67 5.03 -0.39
N GLN A 71 6.82 3.77 0.03
CA GLN A 71 7.90 3.33 0.91
C GLN A 71 9.27 3.52 0.27
N SER A 72 9.46 3.04 -0.96
CA SER A 72 10.73 3.16 -1.67
C SER A 72 11.17 4.61 -1.81
N TRP A 73 10.29 5.50 -2.26
CA TRP A 73 10.59 6.91 -2.43
C TRP A 73 10.77 7.65 -1.09
N LYS A 74 9.91 7.39 -0.09
CA LYS A 74 10.07 7.95 1.27
C LYS A 74 11.38 7.53 1.92
N SER A 75 11.84 6.28 1.71
CA SER A 75 13.10 5.77 2.27
C SER A 75 14.32 6.53 1.76
N GLN A 76 14.23 7.10 0.55
CA GLN A 76 15.25 7.94 -0.07
C GLN A 76 15.04 9.44 0.22
N SER A 77 14.21 9.76 1.22
CA SER A 77 13.89 11.12 1.66
C SER A 77 13.19 12.00 0.63
N PHE A 78 12.54 11.41 -0.38
CA PHE A 78 11.64 12.16 -1.26
C PHE A 78 10.30 12.41 -0.57
N ASN A 79 9.73 13.59 -0.84
CA ASN A 79 8.32 13.86 -0.56
C ASN A 79 7.45 13.43 -1.77
N PRO A 80 6.12 13.28 -1.59
CA PRO A 80 5.22 12.81 -2.65
C PRO A 80 5.27 13.64 -3.94
N GLN A 81 5.36 14.96 -3.84
CA GLN A 81 5.33 15.88 -4.98
C GLN A 81 6.63 15.81 -5.78
N GLU A 82 7.78 15.76 -5.10
CA GLU A 82 9.08 15.58 -5.72
C GLU A 82 9.17 14.21 -6.41
N ALA A 83 8.77 13.15 -5.71
CA ALA A 83 8.72 11.80 -6.26
C ALA A 83 7.82 11.73 -7.50
N ASN A 84 6.65 12.38 -7.47
CA ASN A 84 5.77 12.47 -8.62
C ASN A 84 6.46 13.14 -9.81
N SER A 85 7.13 14.27 -9.59
CA SER A 85 7.84 15.01 -10.65
C SER A 85 8.91 14.16 -11.34
N TRP A 86 9.68 13.39 -10.57
CA TRP A 86 10.64 12.43 -11.12
C TRP A 86 9.95 11.29 -11.88
N LYS A 87 8.92 10.69 -11.29
CA LYS A 87 8.15 9.59 -11.89
C LYS A 87 7.49 10.00 -13.21
N THR A 88 6.91 11.20 -13.30
CA THR A 88 6.34 11.73 -14.54
C THR A 88 7.39 12.04 -15.60
N GLY A 89 8.62 12.33 -15.17
CA GLY A 89 9.79 12.47 -16.05
C GLY A 89 10.36 11.13 -16.53
N GLY A 90 9.77 10.00 -16.15
CA GLY A 90 10.22 8.66 -16.55
C GLY A 90 11.31 8.07 -15.67
N PHE A 91 11.58 8.65 -14.51
CA PHE A 91 12.58 8.15 -13.57
C PHE A 91 11.95 7.17 -12.57
N ASP A 92 12.69 6.11 -12.26
CA ASP A 92 12.47 5.34 -11.05
C ASP A 92 13.22 5.97 -9.86
N VAL A 93 13.06 5.40 -8.67
CA VAL A 93 13.67 5.95 -7.45
C VAL A 93 15.20 5.92 -7.51
N GLU A 94 15.79 4.90 -8.11
CA GLU A 94 17.25 4.73 -8.17
C GLU A 94 17.89 5.78 -9.07
N SER A 95 17.39 5.91 -10.30
CA SER A 95 17.84 6.92 -11.26
C SER A 95 17.54 8.36 -10.79
N ALA A 96 16.44 8.57 -10.05
CA ALA A 96 16.15 9.85 -9.42
C ALA A 96 17.14 10.21 -8.30
N VAL A 97 17.53 9.25 -7.45
CA VAL A 97 18.58 9.46 -6.44
C VAL A 97 19.91 9.81 -7.11
N GLU A 98 20.33 9.04 -8.12
CA GLU A 98 21.58 9.30 -8.83
C GLU A 98 21.59 10.70 -9.47
N SER A 99 20.47 11.11 -10.05
CA SER A 99 20.33 12.43 -10.65
C SER A 99 20.36 13.55 -9.60
N ARG A 100 19.68 13.37 -8.47
CA ARG A 100 19.69 14.30 -7.33
C ARG A 100 21.09 14.46 -6.75
N ASP A 101 21.85 13.38 -6.64
CA ASP A 101 23.23 13.41 -6.11
C ASP A 101 24.19 14.17 -7.04
N LYS A 102 23.86 14.27 -8.34
CA LYS A 102 24.54 15.12 -9.33
C LYS A 102 24.04 16.56 -9.34
N GLY A 103 23.09 16.92 -8.48
CA GLY A 103 22.49 18.25 -8.41
C GLY A 103 21.42 18.52 -9.48
N LEU A 104 20.89 17.47 -10.12
CA LEU A 104 19.83 17.60 -11.11
C LEU A 104 18.44 17.57 -10.46
N THR A 105 17.47 18.20 -11.11
CA THR A 105 16.05 18.20 -10.72
C THR A 105 15.19 17.77 -11.90
N PRO A 106 14.03 17.13 -11.69
CA PRO A 106 13.19 16.68 -12.79
C PRO A 106 12.55 17.89 -13.48
N VAL A 107 12.36 17.80 -14.79
CA VAL A 107 11.63 18.82 -15.54
C VAL A 107 10.14 18.70 -15.19
N LYS A 108 9.52 19.82 -14.83
CA LYS A 108 8.10 19.88 -14.57
C LYS A 108 7.35 19.73 -15.90
N VAL A 109 6.71 18.59 -16.10
CA VAL A 109 5.81 18.37 -17.23
C VAL A 109 4.43 18.90 -16.82
N GLU A 110 4.01 20.00 -17.45
CA GLU A 110 2.67 20.61 -17.27
C GLU A 110 1.60 19.87 -18.09
#